data_AF-A0A6L2K4Q0-F1
#
_entry.id   AF-A0A6L2K4Q0-F1
#
_cell.length_a   1.000
_cell.length_b   1.000
_cell.length_c   1.000
_cell.angle_alpha   90.00
_cell.angle_beta   90.00
_cell.angle_gamma   90.00
#
_symmetry.space_group_name_H-M   'P 1'
#
loop_
_entity.id
_entity.type
_entity.pdbx_description
1 polymer ?
#
loop_
_entity_poly.entity_id
_entity_poly.type
_entity_poly.pdbx_seq_one_letter_code
_entity_poly.pdbx_strand_id
1 'polypeptide(L)'
;MILESVENGPLLWPTIEENGVTRPKKYFELSKIEAIQANCDVKTTNIILQGLPLEVYALVRTHKVTKELWERIQMLMQGTSLTKQERECKLYDEFDKFAYKKEESLRDFYLRFSLFLNDMNIYNIKLEHFQVNTKFLNTLPPEWSKFVIDVKLVRDLCRC
;
A
#
# COMPACT_ATOMS: atom_id res chain seq x y z
N MET A 1 -19.67 -15.42 -0.48
CA MET A 1 -19.21 -16.35 0.56
C MET A 1 -17.80 -16.05 1.08
N ILE A 2 -16.71 -16.20 0.31
CA ILE A 2 -15.34 -15.94 0.84
C ILE A 2 -15.09 -14.44 1.12
N LEU A 3 -15.50 -13.56 0.20
CA LEU A 3 -15.37 -12.10 0.38
C LEU A 3 -16.23 -11.60 1.56
N GLU A 4 -17.42 -12.17 1.72
CA GLU A 4 -18.33 -11.84 2.83
C GLU A 4 -17.74 -12.18 4.20
N SER A 5 -16.95 -13.26 4.33
CA SER A 5 -16.22 -13.58 5.58
C SER A 5 -15.16 -12.53 5.93
N VAL A 6 -14.58 -11.87 4.93
CA VAL A 6 -13.58 -10.80 5.13
C VAL A 6 -14.26 -9.49 5.50
N GLU A 7 -15.38 -9.16 4.84
CA GLU A 7 -16.10 -7.89 5.03
C GLU A 7 -16.94 -7.87 6.32
N ASN A 8 -17.75 -8.92 6.54
CA ASN A 8 -18.72 -8.99 7.63
C ASN A 8 -18.12 -9.47 8.95
N GLY A 9 -16.89 -10.02 8.92
CA GLY A 9 -16.25 -10.60 10.08
C GLY A 9 -16.69 -12.03 10.37
N PRO A 10 -16.19 -12.61 11.47
CA PRO A 10 -16.45 -14.00 11.78
C PRO A 10 -17.92 -14.17 12.17
N LEU A 11 -18.46 -15.39 12.02
CA LEU A 11 -19.72 -15.73 12.64
C LEU A 11 -19.65 -15.43 14.15
N LEU A 12 -20.51 -14.51 14.63
CA LEU A 12 -20.75 -14.35 16.05
C LEU A 12 -21.42 -15.63 16.54
N TRP A 13 -20.72 -16.38 17.40
CA TRP A 13 -21.19 -17.70 17.81
C TRP A 13 -22.55 -17.56 18.51
N PRO A 14 -23.64 -18.12 17.94
CA PRO A 14 -24.96 -17.93 18.51
C PRO A 14 -25.05 -18.64 19.85
N THR A 15 -25.84 -18.10 20.78
CA THR A 15 -26.06 -18.69 22.09
C THR A 15 -27.38 -19.43 22.17
N ILE A 16 -27.46 -20.37 23.11
CA ILE A 16 -28.68 -21.07 23.50
C ILE A 16 -28.78 -21.01 25.03
N GLU A 17 -30.00 -20.85 25.53
CA GLU A 17 -30.29 -20.94 26.95
C GLU A 17 -30.64 -22.40 27.28
N GLU A 18 -29.87 -23.00 28.18
CA GLU A 18 -30.08 -24.36 28.65
C GLU A 18 -30.07 -24.34 30.18
N ASN A 19 -31.20 -24.70 30.79
CA ASN A 19 -31.38 -24.70 32.25
C ASN A 19 -31.09 -23.34 32.92
N GLY A 20 -31.48 -22.23 32.28
CA GLY A 20 -31.26 -20.86 32.79
C GLY A 20 -29.83 -20.36 32.67
N VAL A 21 -28.94 -21.10 31.98
CA VAL A 21 -27.57 -20.70 31.69
C VAL A 21 -27.41 -20.49 30.19
N THR A 22 -26.93 -19.32 29.80
CA THR A 22 -26.60 -19.01 28.41
C THR A 22 -25.23 -19.60 28.05
N ARG A 23 -25.18 -20.46 27.04
CA ARG A 23 -23.92 -20.99 26.48
C ARG A 23 -23.86 -20.82 24.96
N PRO A 24 -22.67 -20.80 24.35
CA PRO A 24 -22.54 -20.87 22.90
C PRO A 24 -23.10 -22.20 22.35
N LYS A 25 -23.70 -22.14 21.16
CA LYS A 25 -24.11 -23.32 20.40
C LYS A 25 -22.89 -24.15 20.01
N LYS A 26 -23.03 -25.47 20.06
CA LYS A 26 -22.12 -26.42 19.44
C LYS A 26 -22.34 -26.40 17.93
N TYR A 27 -21.34 -26.84 17.17
CA TYR A 27 -21.40 -26.79 15.70
C TYR A 27 -22.63 -27.50 15.11
N PHE A 28 -23.04 -28.65 15.67
CA PHE A 28 -24.22 -29.39 15.22
C PHE A 28 -25.56 -28.75 15.61
N GLU A 29 -25.55 -27.75 16.51
CA GLU A 29 -26.73 -26.97 16.92
C GLU A 29 -26.92 -25.73 16.01
N LEU A 30 -25.98 -25.48 15.10
CA LEU A 30 -26.06 -24.40 14.13
C LEU A 30 -27.09 -24.72 13.04
N SER A 31 -27.80 -23.68 12.59
CA SER A 31 -28.56 -23.72 11.35
C SER A 31 -27.62 -23.95 10.15
N LYS A 32 -28.20 -24.37 9.02
CA LYS A 32 -27.43 -24.58 7.78
C LYS A 32 -26.65 -23.34 7.36
N ILE A 33 -27.23 -22.15 7.50
CA ILE A 33 -26.60 -20.87 7.11
C ILE A 33 -25.41 -20.57 8.04
N GLU A 34 -25.59 -20.67 9.36
CA GLU A 34 -24.53 -20.47 10.35
C GLU A 34 -23.36 -21.46 10.14
N ALA A 35 -23.66 -22.74 9.90
CA ALA A 35 -22.65 -23.76 9.66
C ALA A 35 -21.86 -23.51 8.35
N ILE A 36 -22.52 -23.03 7.30
CA ILE A 36 -21.89 -22.63 6.04
C ILE A 36 -20.95 -21.44 6.29
N GLN A 37 -21.39 -20.42 7.01
CA GLN A 37 -20.58 -19.24 7.33
C GLN A 37 -19.34 -19.63 8.14
N ALA A 38 -19.51 -20.41 9.21
CA ALA A 38 -18.39 -20.86 10.04
C ALA A 38 -17.35 -21.67 9.23
N ASN A 39 -17.80 -22.53 8.31
CA ASN A 39 -16.90 -23.28 7.43
C ASN A 39 -16.18 -22.35 6.44
N CYS A 40 -16.84 -21.32 5.93
CA CYS A 40 -16.22 -20.32 5.04
C CYS A 40 -15.17 -19.50 5.77
N ASP A 41 -15.41 -19.10 7.01
CA ASP A 41 -14.44 -18.33 7.81
C ASP A 41 -13.16 -19.13 8.04
N VAL A 42 -13.28 -20.41 8.39
CA VAL A 42 -12.14 -21.31 8.59
C VAL A 42 -11.37 -21.51 7.29
N LYS A 43 -12.06 -21.77 6.18
CA LYS A 43 -11.41 -21.91 4.86
C LYS A 43 -10.69 -20.65 4.44
N THR A 44 -11.34 -19.49 4.59
CA THR A 44 -10.76 -18.19 4.24
C THR A 44 -9.52 -17.89 5.06
N THR A 45 -9.58 -18.14 6.38
CA THR A 45 -8.43 -17.98 7.28
C THR A 45 -7.26 -18.85 6.83
N ASN A 46 -7.49 -20.13 6.53
CA ASN A 46 -6.43 -21.04 6.09
C ASN A 46 -5.81 -20.61 4.77
N ILE A 47 -6.62 -20.19 3.79
CA ILE A 47 -6.13 -19.71 2.49
C ILE A 47 -5.25 -18.46 2.67
N ILE A 48 -5.71 -17.50 3.47
CA ILE A 48 -4.94 -16.28 3.77
C ILE A 48 -3.61 -16.65 4.40
N LEU A 49 -3.61 -17.47 5.46
CA LEU A 49 -2.39 -17.85 6.17
C LEU A 49 -1.40 -18.63 5.30
N GLN A 50 -1.87 -19.48 4.39
CA GLN A 50 -1.02 -20.23 3.45
C GLN A 50 -0.38 -19.34 2.38
N GLY A 51 -1.01 -18.22 2.03
CA GLY A 51 -0.48 -17.27 1.04
C GLY A 51 0.54 -16.28 1.60
N LEU A 52 0.78 -16.26 2.92
CA LEU A 52 1.64 -15.28 3.56
C LEU A 52 3.12 -15.68 3.57
N PRO A 53 4.04 -14.72 3.37
CA PRO A 53 5.45 -14.90 3.73
C PRO A 53 5.61 -15.24 5.23
N LEU A 54 6.64 -16.03 5.56
CA LEU A 54 6.83 -16.58 6.91
C LEU A 54 6.94 -15.48 7.98
N GLU A 55 7.54 -14.36 7.64
CA GLU A 55 7.73 -13.20 8.52
C GLU A 55 6.38 -12.56 8.84
N VAL A 56 5.50 -12.42 7.85
CA VAL A 56 4.16 -11.86 8.03
C VAL A 56 3.29 -12.85 8.81
N TYR A 57 3.33 -14.13 8.47
CA TYR A 57 2.62 -15.19 9.19
C TYR A 57 2.94 -15.19 10.69
N ALA A 58 4.22 -15.10 11.06
CA ALA A 58 4.66 -15.09 12.46
C ALA A 58 4.04 -13.92 13.26
N LEU A 59 3.83 -12.76 12.61
CA LEU A 59 3.27 -11.56 13.23
C LEU A 59 1.74 -11.61 13.38
N VAL A 60 1.05 -12.40 12.55
CA VAL A 60 -0.42 -12.38 12.49
C VAL A 60 -1.09 -13.64 13.03
N ARG A 61 -0.37 -14.75 13.19
CA ARG A 61 -0.89 -16.06 13.63
C ARG A 61 -1.65 -16.07 14.97
N THR A 62 -1.48 -15.03 15.80
CA THR A 62 -2.17 -14.91 17.10
C THR A 62 -3.61 -14.43 16.97
N HIS A 63 -4.01 -13.91 15.81
CA HIS A 63 -5.36 -13.42 15.55
C HIS A 63 -6.24 -14.59 15.13
N LYS A 64 -7.37 -14.76 15.82
CA LYS A 64 -8.31 -15.88 15.59
C LYS A 64 -9.44 -15.52 14.62
N VAL A 65 -9.60 -14.23 14.34
CA VAL A 65 -10.71 -13.68 13.55
C VAL A 65 -10.20 -13.30 12.17
N THR A 66 -10.82 -13.84 11.11
CA THR A 66 -10.44 -13.60 9.70
C THR A 66 -10.34 -12.12 9.35
N LYS A 67 -11.28 -11.31 9.84
CA LYS A 67 -11.33 -9.87 9.59
C LYS A 67 -10.18 -9.12 10.27
N GLU A 68 -9.95 -9.35 11.56
CA GLU A 68 -8.81 -8.77 12.29
C GLU A 68 -7.47 -9.21 11.68
N LEU A 69 -7.38 -10.48 11.28
CA LEU A 69 -6.24 -11.04 10.58
C LEU A 69 -5.99 -10.27 9.27
N TRP A 70 -7.02 -10.09 8.45
CA TRP A 70 -6.94 -9.37 7.19
C TRP A 70 -6.57 -7.90 7.37
N GLU A 71 -7.23 -7.18 8.28
CA GLU A 71 -6.93 -5.79 8.61
C GLU A 71 -5.47 -5.64 9.10
N ARG A 72 -4.98 -6.59 9.91
CA ARG A 72 -3.59 -6.61 10.37
C ARG A 72 -2.61 -6.85 9.23
N ILE A 73 -2.91 -7.76 8.30
CA ILE A 73 -2.09 -7.99 7.10
C ILE A 73 -2.04 -6.74 6.25
N GLN A 74 -3.19 -6.07 6.04
CA GLN A 74 -3.24 -4.80 5.31
C GLN A 74 -2.34 -3.76 5.97
N MET A 75 -2.41 -3.58 7.29
CA MET A 75 -1.53 -2.66 8.02
C MET A 75 -0.04 -3.05 7.91
N LEU A 76 0.30 -4.34 7.92
CA LEU A 76 1.70 -4.78 7.81
C LEU A 76 2.27 -4.60 6.40
N MET A 77 1.48 -4.89 5.36
CA MET A 77 1.94 -4.84 3.97
C MET A 77 1.87 -3.43 3.39
N GLN A 78 0.79 -2.70 3.64
CA GLN A 78 0.59 -1.34 3.14
C GLN A 78 1.23 -0.30 4.07
N GLY A 79 1.45 -0.66 5.34
CA GLY A 79 1.85 0.26 6.39
C GLY A 79 0.66 0.96 7.04
N THR A 80 0.92 1.72 8.10
CA THR A 80 -0.04 2.65 8.71
C THR A 80 -0.08 3.97 7.92
N SER A 81 -1.10 4.81 8.16
CA SER A 81 -1.13 6.20 7.64
C SER A 81 0.14 6.97 7.99
N LEU A 82 0.72 6.72 9.17
CA LEU A 82 2.00 7.28 9.59
C LEU A 82 3.15 6.83 8.69
N THR A 83 3.26 5.53 8.39
CA THR A 83 4.30 5.06 7.45
C THR A 83 4.07 5.53 6.02
N LYS A 84 2.82 5.80 5.63
CA LYS A 84 2.52 6.42 4.33
C LYS A 84 3.03 7.86 4.29
N GLN A 85 2.74 8.65 5.31
CA GLN A 85 3.24 10.02 5.43
C GLN A 85 4.77 10.07 5.51
N GLU A 86 5.41 9.16 6.26
CA GLU A 86 6.87 9.04 6.30
C GLU A 86 7.47 8.71 4.92
N ARG A 87 6.82 7.85 4.14
CA ARG A 87 7.24 7.53 2.76
C ARG A 87 7.05 8.73 1.84
N GLU A 88 5.94 9.45 1.94
CA GLU A 88 5.71 10.69 1.18
C GLU A 88 6.78 11.73 1.50
N CYS A 89 7.08 11.98 2.78
CA CYS A 89 8.15 12.89 3.20
C CYS A 89 9.53 12.48 2.65
N LYS A 90 9.85 11.18 2.67
CA LYS A 90 11.10 10.67 2.08
C LYS A 90 11.16 10.90 0.58
N LEU A 91 10.07 10.66 -0.15
CA LEU A 91 10.02 10.89 -1.59
C LEU A 91 10.16 12.37 -1.94
N TYR A 92 9.58 13.29 -1.15
CA TYR A 92 9.81 14.73 -1.34
C TYR A 92 11.28 15.11 -1.09
N ASP A 93 11.88 14.60 -0.02
CA ASP A 93 13.30 14.84 0.28
C ASP A 93 14.22 14.27 -0.81
N GLU A 94 13.93 13.07 -1.32
CA GLU A 94 14.63 12.47 -2.45
C GLU A 94 14.42 13.26 -3.74
N PHE A 95 13.21 13.79 -3.98
CA PHE A 95 12.93 14.64 -5.13
C PHE A 95 13.76 15.92 -5.05
N ASP A 96 13.81 16.59 -3.90
CA ASP A 96 14.61 17.79 -3.69
C ASP A 96 16.10 17.53 -3.84
N LYS A 97 16.57 16.37 -3.38
CA LYS A 97 17.99 15.96 -3.50
C LYS A 97 18.31 15.29 -4.83
N PHE A 98 17.33 15.07 -5.71
CA PHE A 98 17.55 14.34 -6.96
C PHE A 98 18.53 15.10 -7.84
N ALA A 99 19.71 14.49 -8.03
CA ALA A 99 20.84 15.08 -8.73
C ALA A 99 21.29 14.22 -9.91
N TYR A 100 21.95 14.85 -10.89
CA TYR A 100 22.69 14.15 -11.93
C TYR A 100 23.92 13.47 -11.31
N LYS A 101 24.17 12.22 -11.67
CA LYS A 101 25.29 11.41 -11.20
C LYS A 101 26.46 11.55 -12.15
N LYS A 102 27.67 11.63 -11.58
CA LYS A 102 28.89 11.59 -12.37
C LYS A 102 28.89 10.32 -13.25
N GLU A 103 29.25 10.47 -14.52
CA GLU A 103 29.35 9.39 -15.51
C GLU A 103 28.02 8.75 -15.99
N GLU A 104 26.85 9.16 -15.48
CA GLU A 104 25.59 8.71 -16.11
C GLU A 104 25.38 9.43 -17.45
N SER A 105 24.73 8.78 -18.42
CA SER A 105 24.31 9.46 -19.65
C SER A 105 22.99 10.22 -19.43
N LEU A 106 22.66 11.17 -20.32
CA LEU A 106 21.35 11.85 -20.27
C LEU A 106 20.18 10.85 -20.36
N ARG A 107 20.35 9.76 -21.10
CA ARG A 107 19.35 8.68 -21.21
C ARG A 107 19.18 7.95 -19.87
N ASP A 108 20.28 7.61 -19.20
CA ASP A 108 20.23 6.93 -17.91
C ASP A 108 19.62 7.83 -16.83
N PHE A 109 19.99 9.11 -16.82
CA PHE A 109 19.37 10.13 -15.98
C PHE A 109 17.86 10.20 -16.21
N TYR A 110 17.42 10.29 -17.48
CA TYR A 110 16.00 10.35 -17.82
C TYR A 110 15.23 9.10 -17.38
N LEU A 111 15.80 7.91 -17.57
CA LEU A 111 15.16 6.66 -17.12
C LEU A 111 15.05 6.63 -15.59
N ARG A 112 16.12 7.01 -14.87
CA ARG A 112 16.11 7.06 -13.40
C ARG A 112 15.10 8.07 -12.87
N PHE A 113 15.01 9.26 -13.49
CA PHE A 113 14.04 10.28 -13.13
C PHE A 113 12.61 9.82 -13.41
N SER A 114 12.37 9.18 -14.56
CA SER A 114 11.05 8.65 -14.92
C SER A 114 10.58 7.54 -13.98
N LEU A 115 11.47 6.62 -13.62
CA LEU A 115 11.18 5.58 -12.62
C LEU A 115 10.84 6.19 -11.26
N PHE A 116 11.60 7.21 -10.84
CA PHE A 116 11.34 7.91 -9.59
C PHE A 116 9.98 8.63 -9.58
N LEU A 117 9.57 9.24 -10.69
CA LEU A 117 8.22 9.82 -10.82
C LEU A 117 7.11 8.76 -10.76
N ASN A 118 7.37 7.55 -11.28
CA ASN A 118 6.43 6.44 -11.15
C ASN A 118 6.26 6.04 -9.69
N ASP A 119 7.35 5.98 -8.91
CA ASP A 119 7.28 5.71 -7.48
C ASP A 119 6.44 6.77 -6.75
N MET A 120 6.64 8.05 -7.04
CA MET A 120 5.82 9.14 -6.48
C MET A 120 4.33 8.98 -6.84
N ASN A 121 4.02 8.62 -8.09
CA ASN A 121 2.65 8.39 -8.54
C ASN A 121 1.98 7.20 -7.86
N ILE A 122 2.71 6.11 -7.57
CA ILE A 122 2.18 4.95 -6.84
C ILE A 122 1.68 5.35 -5.45
N TYR A 123 2.35 6.31 -4.80
CA TYR A 123 1.93 6.85 -3.51
C TYR A 123 0.92 8.00 -3.63
N ASN A 124 0.38 8.26 -4.83
CA ASN A 124 -0.59 9.31 -5.14
C ASN A 124 -0.05 10.73 -4.85
N ILE A 125 1.27 10.91 -4.92
CA ILE A 125 1.91 12.23 -4.88
C ILE A 125 1.80 12.83 -6.29
N LYS A 126 1.01 13.89 -6.43
CA LYS A 126 0.78 14.57 -7.70
C LYS A 126 1.67 15.79 -7.81
N LEU A 127 2.66 15.74 -8.69
CA LEU A 127 3.46 16.89 -9.07
C LEU A 127 2.89 17.51 -10.35
N GLU A 128 2.83 18.84 -10.39
CA GLU A 128 2.46 19.53 -11.61
C GLU A 128 3.56 19.39 -12.67
N HIS A 129 3.17 19.38 -13.94
CA HIS A 129 4.10 19.22 -15.06
C HIS A 129 5.20 20.30 -15.05
N PHE A 130 4.89 21.52 -14.60
CA PHE A 130 5.88 22.58 -14.46
C PHE A 130 6.94 22.24 -13.39
N GLN A 131 6.54 21.68 -12.24
CA GLN A 131 7.47 21.31 -11.16
C GLN A 131 8.42 20.22 -11.63
N VAL A 132 7.88 19.20 -12.31
CA VAL A 132 8.65 18.08 -12.86
C VAL A 132 9.66 18.58 -13.90
N ASN A 133 9.22 19.39 -14.86
CA ASN A 133 10.08 19.90 -15.93
C ASN A 133 11.17 20.84 -15.40
N THR A 134 10.79 21.75 -14.51
CA THR A 134 11.74 22.66 -13.88
C THR A 134 12.77 21.89 -13.07
N LYS A 135 12.36 20.87 -12.31
CA LYS A 135 13.30 20.01 -11.59
C LYS A 135 14.25 19.30 -12.53
N PHE A 136 13.73 18.62 -13.55
CA PHE A 136 14.55 17.90 -14.53
C PHE A 136 15.63 18.80 -15.13
N LEU A 137 15.23 19.98 -15.61
CA LEU A 137 16.13 20.93 -16.25
C LEU A 137 17.16 21.54 -15.29
N ASN A 138 16.76 21.83 -14.04
CA ASN A 138 17.66 22.38 -13.01
C ASN A 138 18.71 21.38 -12.54
N THR A 139 18.42 20.09 -12.66
CA THR A 139 19.31 19.01 -12.24
C THR A 139 20.35 18.65 -13.32
N LEU A 140 20.15 19.05 -14.58
CA LEU A 140 21.10 18.77 -15.64
C LEU A 140 22.47 19.42 -15.39
N PRO A 141 23.57 18.77 -15.81
CA PRO A 141 24.90 19.26 -15.52
C PRO A 141 25.23 20.49 -16.41
N PRO A 142 26.24 21.31 -16.01
CA PRO A 142 26.45 22.64 -16.58
C PRO A 142 26.67 22.67 -18.10
N GLU A 143 27.10 21.56 -18.70
CA GLU A 143 27.32 21.42 -20.14
C GLU A 143 26.01 21.60 -20.94
N TRP A 144 24.85 21.37 -20.30
CA TRP A 144 23.52 21.55 -20.91
C TRP A 144 22.90 22.93 -20.63
N SER A 145 23.60 23.82 -19.93
CA SER A 145 23.07 25.12 -19.48
C SER A 145 22.45 25.95 -20.60
N LYS A 146 23.07 26.01 -21.78
CA LYS A 146 22.54 26.73 -22.94
C LYS A 146 21.17 26.19 -23.37
N PHE A 147 21.04 24.87 -23.50
CA PHE A 147 19.78 24.23 -23.87
C PHE A 147 18.71 24.41 -22.79
N VAL A 148 19.09 24.34 -21.52
CA VAL A 148 18.18 24.58 -20.39
C VAL A 148 17.60 25.99 -20.47
N ILE A 149 18.42 27.01 -20.72
CA ILE A 149 17.96 28.40 -20.86
C ILE A 149 16.99 28.54 -22.03
N ASP A 150 17.35 27.99 -23.21
CA ASP A 150 16.51 28.07 -24.41
C ASP A 150 15.14 27.42 -24.19
N VAL A 151 15.12 26.22 -23.60
CA VAL A 151 13.86 25.50 -23.30
C VAL A 151 13.00 26.27 -22.31
N LYS A 152 13.60 26.81 -21.24
CA LYS A 152 12.86 27.57 -20.23
C LYS A 152 12.23 28.84 -20.79
N LEU A 153 12.91 29.53 -21.72
CA LEU A 153 12.40 30.71 -22.40
C LEU A 153 11.26 30.37 -23.37
N VAL A 154 11.41 29.31 -24.17
CA VAL A 154 10.40 28.91 -25.17
C VAL A 154 9.14 28.33 -24.54
N ARG A 155 9.28 27.64 -23.41
CA ARG A 155 8.17 26.95 -22.73
C ARG A 155 7.59 27.72 -21.55
N ASP A 156 7.99 28.98 -21.36
CA ASP A 156 7.59 29.85 -20.23
C ASP A 156 7.79 29.19 -18.84
N LEU A 157 8.74 28.26 -18.71
CA LEU A 157 9.04 27.59 -17.44
C LEU A 157 9.73 28.54 -16.42
N CYS A 158 10.07 29.76 -16.83
CA CYS A 158 10.58 30.83 -15.99
C CYS A 158 9.49 31.70 -15.33
N ARG A 159 8.20 31.52 -15.66
CA ARG A 159 7.12 32.25 -15.00
C ARG A 159 6.60 31.44 -13.81
N CYS A 160 7.09 31.77 -12.62
CA CYS A 160 6.41 31.54 -11.35
C CYS A 160 6.08 32.90 -10.75
#